data_AF-A0ABD3V122-F1
#
_entry.id   AF-A0ABD3V122-F1
#
_cell.length_a   1.000
_cell.length_b   1.000
_cell.length_c   1.000
_cell.angle_alpha   90.00
_cell.angle_beta   90.00
_cell.angle_gamma   90.00
#
_symmetry.space_group_name_H-M   'P 1'
#
loop_
_entity.id
_entity.type
_entity.pdbx_description
1 polymer ?
#
loop_
_entity_poly.entity_id
_entity_poly.type
_entity_poly.pdbx_seq_one_letter_code
_entity_poly.pdbx_strand_id
1 'polypeptide(L)'
;MDDMIRNCEGDDRSVLGVDRTFNLGNFYVTVFSDKNRCSISNRTKDFPVMFGPCMIHFDAEEGTYGTFFSHVSDRFGQKMRLTIGSDEEKSMTNAFKAKDPHANFLLCTKHIHDNIRRHLQENGAGVQARKRILRVIFGQNDGIIFFRR
;
A
#
# COMPACT_ATOMS: atom_id res chain seq x y z
N MET A 1 -16.62 -6.81 -4.16
CA MET A 1 -16.20 -5.44 -3.81
C MET A 1 -16.78 -5.03 -2.46
N ASP A 2 -18.00 -5.46 -2.16
CA ASP A 2 -18.69 -5.23 -0.88
C ASP A 2 -17.87 -5.66 0.35
N ASP A 3 -17.14 -6.78 0.29
CA ASP A 3 -16.25 -7.20 1.38
C ASP A 3 -15.12 -6.19 1.63
N MET A 4 -14.49 -5.68 0.57
CA MET A 4 -13.43 -4.68 0.65
C MET A 4 -13.98 -3.36 1.23
N ILE A 5 -15.18 -2.95 0.80
CA ILE A 5 -15.87 -1.78 1.35
C ILE A 5 -16.10 -1.97 2.85
N ARG A 6 -16.70 -3.09 3.25
CA ARG A 6 -16.94 -3.44 4.66
C ARG A 6 -15.66 -3.46 5.48
N ASN A 7 -14.55 -3.96 4.94
CA ASN A 7 -13.26 -4.02 5.65
C ASN A 7 -12.60 -2.65 5.78
N CYS A 8 -12.88 -1.70 4.88
CA CYS A 8 -12.22 -0.39 4.81
C CYS A 8 -13.11 0.78 5.28
N GLU A 9 -14.36 0.53 5.66
CA GLU A 9 -15.27 1.51 6.27
C GLU A 9 -15.24 1.45 7.81
N GLY A 10 -15.56 2.58 8.47
CA GLY A 10 -15.66 2.69 9.93
C GLY A 10 -14.36 3.01 10.68
N ASP A 11 -14.41 2.87 12.01
CA ASP A 11 -13.33 3.29 12.92
C ASP A 11 -12.16 2.29 12.95
N ASP A 12 -12.43 0.97 12.95
CA ASP A 12 -11.43 -0.11 12.84
C ASP A 12 -11.23 -0.59 11.39
N ARG A 13 -11.15 0.37 10.46
CA ARG A 13 -10.95 0.05 9.05
C ARG A 13 -9.57 -0.51 8.75
N SER A 14 -9.50 -1.46 7.83
CA SER A 14 -8.27 -1.85 7.15
C SER A 14 -7.68 -0.67 6.39
N VAL A 15 -6.36 -0.68 6.24
CA VAL A 15 -5.71 0.10 5.19
C VAL A 15 -6.03 -0.56 3.86
N LEU A 16 -6.44 0.25 2.88
CA LEU A 16 -6.61 -0.19 1.50
C LEU A 16 -5.26 -0.06 0.81
N GLY A 17 -4.56 -1.18 0.66
CA GLY A 17 -3.31 -1.27 -0.08
C GLY A 17 -3.56 -1.10 -1.57
N VAL A 18 -2.73 -0.31 -2.24
CA VAL A 18 -2.70 -0.17 -3.70
C VAL A 18 -1.25 -0.19 -4.14
N ASP A 19 -0.87 -1.26 -4.82
CA ASP A 19 0.50 -1.46 -5.27
C ASP A 19 0.50 -1.75 -6.77
N ARG A 20 1.40 -1.07 -7.48
CA ARG A 20 1.76 -1.48 -8.84
C ARG A 20 2.75 -2.63 -8.74
N THR A 21 2.27 -3.83 -8.99
CA THR A 21 3.06 -5.06 -8.93
C THR A 21 3.85 -5.33 -10.21
N PHE A 22 4.80 -6.26 -10.06
CA PHE A 22 5.85 -6.76 -10.94
C PHE A 22 5.73 -6.39 -12.43
N ASN A 23 6.85 -5.97 -12.99
CA ASN A 23 7.02 -5.78 -14.43
C ASN A 23 6.85 -7.15 -15.13
N LEU A 24 5.61 -7.52 -15.51
CA LEU A 24 5.26 -8.81 -16.11
C LEU A 24 5.58 -8.81 -17.62
N GLY A 25 6.73 -8.25 -17.97
CA GLY A 25 7.10 -7.94 -19.36
C GLY A 25 6.86 -6.46 -19.65
N ASN A 26 5.98 -6.17 -20.63
CA ASN A 26 5.72 -4.81 -21.12
C ASN A 26 4.51 -4.13 -20.45
N PHE A 27 3.92 -4.75 -19.44
CA PHE A 27 2.75 -4.23 -18.76
C PHE A 27 2.90 -4.35 -17.24
N TYR A 28 2.17 -3.49 -16.56
CA TYR A 28 2.06 -3.42 -15.12
C TYR A 28 0.70 -3.95 -14.68
N VAL A 29 0.65 -4.46 -13.45
CA VAL A 29 -0.60 -4.81 -12.80
C VAL A 29 -0.72 -4.04 -11.50
N THR A 30 -1.68 -3.14 -11.42
CA THR A 30 -2.01 -2.46 -10.16
C THR A 30 -3.12 -3.22 -9.46
N VAL A 31 -2.88 -3.60 -8.21
CA VAL A 31 -3.81 -4.41 -7.41
C VAL A 31 -4.22 -3.63 -6.16
N PHE A 32 -5.51 -3.67 -5.84
CA PHE A 32 -5.98 -3.30 -4.51
C PHE A 32 -5.90 -4.49 -3.56
N SER A 33 -5.64 -4.23 -2.29
CA SER A 33 -5.66 -5.24 -1.25
C SER A 33 -6.16 -4.68 0.08
N ASP A 34 -6.75 -5.53 0.90
CA ASP A 34 -7.22 -5.16 2.23
C ASP A 34 -7.03 -6.33 3.20
N LYS A 35 -7.02 -6.05 4.51
CA LYS A 35 -7.05 -7.08 5.54
C LYS A 35 -8.50 -7.42 5.87
N ASN A 36 -8.87 -8.68 5.68
CA ASN A 36 -10.19 -9.16 6.08
C ASN A 36 -10.34 -9.15 7.59
N ARG A 37 -11.15 -8.22 8.11
CA ARG A 37 -11.36 -8.03 9.54
C ARG A 37 -12.31 -9.05 10.18
N CYS A 38 -13.01 -9.85 9.37
CA CYS A 38 -13.95 -10.85 9.84
C CYS A 38 -13.31 -12.22 10.12
N SER A 39 -12.00 -12.39 9.87
CA SER A 39 -11.33 -13.69 10.06
C SER A 39 -9.89 -13.52 10.51
N ILE A 40 -9.39 -14.48 11.30
CA ILE A 40 -7.99 -14.55 11.71
C ILE A 40 -7.39 -15.83 11.14
N SER A 41 -6.26 -15.72 10.46
CA SER A 41 -5.56 -16.88 9.94
C SER A 41 -5.00 -17.70 11.10
N ASN A 42 -5.31 -19.00 11.14
CA ASN A 42 -4.74 -19.90 12.14
C ASN A 42 -3.22 -20.05 12.02
N ARG A 43 -2.67 -19.83 10.83
CA ARG A 43 -1.23 -19.95 10.53
C ARG A 43 -0.46 -18.70 10.96
N THR A 44 -0.91 -17.52 10.54
CA THR A 44 -0.18 -16.26 10.81
C THR A 44 -0.63 -15.55 12.07
N LYS A 45 -1.77 -15.96 12.66
CA LYS A 45 -2.42 -15.29 13.79
C LYS A 45 -2.73 -13.82 13.52
N ASP A 46 -2.91 -13.46 12.25
CA ASP A 46 -3.21 -12.10 11.77
C ASP A 46 -4.40 -12.15 10.79
N PHE A 47 -5.01 -10.99 10.54
CA PHE A 47 -6.03 -10.82 9.52
C PHE A 47 -5.45 -11.14 8.13
N PRO A 48 -6.05 -12.05 7.36
CA PRO A 48 -5.53 -12.40 6.04
C PRO A 48 -5.68 -11.24 5.06
N VAL A 49 -4.69 -11.08 4.20
CA VAL A 49 -4.73 -10.12 3.09
C VAL A 49 -5.60 -10.70 1.98
N MET A 50 -6.57 -9.93 1.52
CA MET A 50 -7.45 -10.23 0.40
C MET A 50 -7.06 -9.37 -0.80
N PHE A 51 -7.13 -9.95 -1.99
CA PHE A 51 -6.96 -9.19 -3.22
C PHE A 51 -8.30 -8.62 -3.67
N GLY A 52 -8.29 -7.33 -3.96
CA GLY A 52 -9.39 -6.58 -4.52
C GLY A 52 -9.29 -6.45 -6.04
N PRO A 53 -9.95 -5.42 -6.61
CA PRO A 53 -9.87 -5.12 -8.04
C PRO A 53 -8.43 -4.95 -8.52
N CYS A 54 -8.19 -5.34 -9.77
CA CYS A 54 -6.90 -5.19 -10.44
C CYS A 54 -7.06 -4.49 -11.79
N MET A 55 -6.02 -3.78 -12.20
CA MET A 55 -5.91 -3.15 -13.52
C MET A 55 -4.60 -3.58 -14.18
N ILE A 56 -4.70 -4.07 -15.42
CA ILE A 56 -3.57 -4.28 -16.31
C ILE A 56 -3.42 -3.02 -17.16
N HIS A 57 -2.21 -2.46 -17.22
CA HIS A 57 -1.93 -1.22 -17.94
C HIS A 57 -0.47 -1.15 -18.40
N PHE A 58 -0.14 -0.25 -19.32
CA PHE A 58 1.17 -0.22 -20.00
C PHE A 58 2.04 0.98 -19.62
N ASP A 59 1.52 1.90 -18.82
CA ASP A 59 2.20 3.12 -18.41
C ASP A 59 2.17 3.29 -16.89
N ALA A 60 2.57 4.45 -16.37
CA ALA A 60 2.55 4.75 -14.94
C ALA A 60 1.99 6.15 -14.71
N GLU A 61 1.07 6.56 -15.58
CA GLU A 61 0.59 7.93 -15.66
C GLU A 61 -0.60 8.16 -14.74
N GLU A 62 -0.72 9.41 -14.27
CA GLU A 62 -1.79 9.83 -13.38
C GLU A 62 -3.19 9.61 -14.00
N GLY A 63 -3.33 9.79 -15.32
CA GLY A 63 -4.60 9.58 -16.02
C GLY A 63 -5.06 8.11 -16.01
N THR A 64 -4.12 7.19 -16.21
CA THR A 64 -4.37 5.74 -16.19
C THR A 64 -4.84 5.30 -14.80
N TYR A 65 -4.13 5.71 -13.75
CA TYR A 65 -4.56 5.47 -12.37
C TYR A 65 -5.89 6.15 -12.05
N GLY A 66 -6.11 7.39 -12.52
CA GLY A 66 -7.33 8.14 -12.27
C GLY A 66 -8.57 7.46 -12.83
N THR A 67 -8.46 6.79 -13.98
CA THR A 67 -9.54 5.99 -14.56
C THR A 67 -9.89 4.81 -13.64
N PHE A 68 -8.89 4.05 -13.21
CA PHE A 68 -9.10 2.92 -12.31
C PHE A 68 -9.68 3.34 -10.96
N PHE A 69 -9.15 4.41 -10.37
CA PHE A 69 -9.57 4.90 -9.08
C PHE A 69 -10.96 5.52 -9.12
N SER A 70 -11.40 6.05 -10.26
CA SER A 70 -12.79 6.47 -10.44
C SER A 70 -13.74 5.27 -10.30
N HIS A 71 -13.46 4.17 -11.01
CA HIS A 71 -14.28 2.96 -10.92
C HIS A 71 -14.35 2.36 -9.52
N VAL A 72 -13.25 2.44 -8.76
CA VAL A 72 -13.21 1.95 -7.37
C VAL A 72 -13.94 2.93 -6.44
N SER A 73 -13.68 4.23 -6.55
CA SER A 73 -14.27 5.26 -5.67
C SER A 73 -15.79 5.34 -5.83
N ASP A 74 -16.31 5.19 -7.05
CA ASP A 74 -17.77 5.17 -7.32
C ASP A 74 -18.50 4.09 -6.52
N ARG A 75 -17.78 3.04 -6.10
CA ARG A 75 -18.34 1.90 -5.36
C ARG A 75 -18.26 2.08 -3.85
N PHE A 76 -17.29 2.83 -3.35
CA PHE A 76 -17.21 3.25 -1.94
C PHE A 76 -18.17 4.42 -1.62
N GLY A 77 -18.63 5.16 -2.64
CA GLY A 77 -19.49 6.33 -2.46
C GLY A 77 -18.74 7.57 -1.95
N GLN A 78 -19.46 8.69 -1.79
CA GLN A 78 -18.85 10.02 -1.58
C GLN A 78 -18.23 10.28 -0.19
N LYS A 79 -18.19 9.29 0.71
CA LYS A 79 -17.67 9.47 2.09
C LYS A 79 -16.37 8.70 2.31
N MET A 80 -15.42 8.86 1.40
CA MET A 80 -14.10 8.28 1.59
C MET A 80 -13.31 9.13 2.60
N ARG A 81 -12.99 8.52 3.75
CA ARG A 81 -11.84 8.90 4.60
C ARG A 81 -10.89 7.71 4.63
N LEU A 82 -10.66 7.16 3.44
CA LEU A 82 -9.91 5.91 3.32
C LEU A 82 -8.48 6.14 3.79
N THR A 83 -7.91 5.10 4.37
CA THR A 83 -6.48 5.05 4.61
C THR A 83 -5.88 4.22 3.50
N ILE A 84 -5.12 4.85 2.63
CA ILE A 84 -4.50 4.23 1.47
C ILE A 84 -3.07 3.87 1.83
N GLY A 85 -2.73 2.60 1.64
CA GLY A 85 -1.37 2.11 1.72
C GLY A 85 -0.79 2.03 0.32
N SER A 86 0.30 2.72 0.04
CA SER A 86 0.96 2.60 -1.27
C SER A 86 2.45 2.90 -1.15
N ASP A 87 3.12 2.76 -2.29
CA ASP A 87 4.46 3.26 -2.51
C ASP A 87 4.42 4.77 -2.78
N GLU A 88 5.55 5.46 -2.65
CA GLU A 88 5.66 6.92 -2.88
C GLU A 88 5.51 7.32 -4.37
N GLU A 89 4.75 6.56 -5.16
CA GLU A 89 4.50 6.88 -6.56
C GLU A 89 3.57 8.11 -6.67
N LYS A 90 4.16 9.22 -7.12
CA LYS A 90 3.48 10.53 -7.19
C LYS A 90 2.25 10.50 -8.09
N SER A 91 2.34 9.89 -9.28
CA SER A 91 1.23 9.77 -10.22
C SER A 91 0.04 9.03 -9.59
N MET A 92 0.31 7.96 -8.85
CA MET A 92 -0.72 7.21 -8.12
C MET A 92 -1.34 8.04 -6.98
N THR A 93 -0.50 8.66 -6.16
CA THR A 93 -0.95 9.48 -5.03
C THR A 93 -1.80 10.66 -5.51
N ASN A 94 -1.39 11.35 -6.57
CA ASN A 94 -2.11 12.47 -7.15
C ASN A 94 -3.47 12.02 -7.74
N ALA A 95 -3.46 10.95 -8.54
CA ALA A 95 -4.67 10.40 -9.14
C ALA A 95 -5.73 10.07 -8.07
N PHE A 96 -5.30 9.54 -6.93
CA PHE A 96 -6.20 9.18 -5.86
C PHE A 96 -6.67 10.42 -5.07
N LYS A 97 -5.77 11.37 -4.76
CA LYS A 97 -6.15 12.65 -4.12
C LYS A 97 -7.11 13.48 -4.95
N ALA A 98 -7.06 13.38 -6.27
CA ALA A 98 -8.03 14.00 -7.16
C ALA A 98 -9.46 13.44 -6.99
N LYS A 99 -9.61 12.25 -6.41
CA LYS A 99 -10.91 11.57 -6.17
C LYS A 99 -11.34 11.64 -4.71
N ASP A 100 -10.41 11.48 -3.78
CA ASP A 100 -10.61 11.68 -2.35
C ASP A 100 -9.52 12.60 -1.78
N PRO A 101 -9.76 13.92 -1.74
CA PRO A 101 -8.84 14.89 -1.16
C PRO A 101 -8.58 14.67 0.34
N HIS A 102 -9.43 13.91 1.03
CA HIS A 102 -9.35 13.64 2.45
C HIS A 102 -8.74 12.26 2.77
N ALA A 103 -8.32 11.51 1.75
CA ALA A 103 -7.62 10.24 1.91
C ALA A 103 -6.31 10.44 2.69
N ASN A 104 -6.08 9.55 3.66
CA ASN A 104 -4.82 9.49 4.39
C ASN A 104 -3.88 8.49 3.71
N PHE A 105 -2.67 8.90 3.35
CA PHE A 105 -1.70 8.03 2.68
C PHE A 105 -0.65 7.54 3.67
N LEU A 106 -0.49 6.23 3.73
CA LEU A 106 0.52 5.54 4.51
C LEU A 106 1.52 4.90 3.57
N LEU A 107 2.80 5.10 3.88
CA LEU A 107 3.88 4.47 3.15
C LEU A 107 4.05 3.03 3.61
N CYS A 108 4.37 2.15 2.67
CA CYS A 108 4.73 0.78 2.98
C CYS A 108 5.98 0.75 3.88
N THR A 109 5.88 0.10 5.04
CA THR A 109 7.01 -0.02 5.98
C THR A 109 8.21 -0.70 5.35
N LYS A 110 7.98 -1.65 4.43
CA LYS A 110 9.05 -2.33 3.68
C LYS A 110 9.82 -1.35 2.79
N HIS A 111 9.12 -0.47 2.08
CA HIS A 111 9.76 0.49 1.20
C HIS A 111 10.53 1.55 1.99
N ILE A 112 10.00 2.02 3.13
CA ILE A 112 10.75 2.92 4.02
C ILE A 112 12.01 2.21 4.54
N HIS A 113 11.88 0.94 4.96
CA HIS A 113 13.02 0.13 5.40
C HIS A 113 14.10 0.00 4.31
N ASP A 114 13.69 -0.33 3.08
CA ASP A 114 14.62 -0.54 1.96
C ASP A 114 15.26 0.78 1.50
N ASN A 115 14.53 1.89 1.53
CA ASN A 115 15.04 3.23 1.26
C ASN A 115 16.10 3.64 2.28
N ILE A 116 15.83 3.49 3.58
CA ILE A 116 16.81 3.78 4.63
C ILE A 116 18.04 2.89 4.47
N ARG A 117 17.85 1.59 4.22
CA ARG A 117 18.95 0.65 3.99
C ARG A 117 19.84 1.08 2.83
N ARG A 118 19.23 1.48 1.71
CA ARG A 118 19.94 1.94 0.50
C ARG A 118 20.68 3.25 0.75
N HIS A 119 20.00 4.23 1.35
CA HIS A 119 20.60 5.51 1.69
C HIS A 119 21.83 5.35 2.59
N LEU A 120 21.74 4.50 3.63
CA LEU A 120 22.89 4.23 4.50
C LEU A 120 24.04 3.55 3.75
N GLN A 121 23.74 2.67 2.79
CA GLN A 121 24.75 2.03 1.95
C GLN A 121 25.46 3.02 1.04
N GLU A 122 24.70 3.91 0.39
CA GLU A 122 25.24 4.96 -0.50
C GLU A 122 26.12 5.95 0.27
N ASN A 123 25.83 6.19 1.55
CA ASN A 123 26.63 7.03 2.44
C ASN A 123 27.75 6.28 3.17
N GLY A 124 28.12 5.07 2.72
CA GLY A 124 29.29 4.35 3.21
C GLY A 124 29.11 3.64 4.56
N ALA A 125 27.90 3.52 5.10
CA ALA A 125 27.68 2.80 6.34
C ALA A 125 27.96 1.29 6.17
N GLY A 126 28.84 0.75 7.01
CA GLY A 126 29.15 -0.68 7.03
C GLY A 126 27.94 -1.55 7.41
N VAL A 127 27.93 -2.81 6.97
CA VAL A 127 26.80 -3.75 7.10
C VAL A 127 26.25 -3.82 8.54
N GLN A 128 27.14 -3.86 9.54
CA GLN A 128 26.73 -3.98 10.95
C GLN A 128 26.08 -2.69 11.48
N ALA A 129 26.56 -1.52 11.06
CA ALA A 129 25.94 -0.25 11.42
C ALA A 129 24.53 -0.14 10.82
N ARG A 130 24.36 -0.52 9.54
CA ARG A 130 23.05 -0.55 8.87
C ARG A 130 22.05 -1.43 9.61
N LYS A 131 22.45 -2.67 9.94
CA LYS A 131 21.59 -3.61 10.69
C LYS A 131 21.17 -3.05 12.06
N ARG A 132 22.10 -2.41 12.79
CA ARG A 132 21.77 -1.78 14.08
C ARG A 132 20.76 -0.65 13.92
N ILE A 133 20.97 0.25 12.95
CA ILE A 133 20.06 1.38 12.70
C ILE A 133 18.67 0.89 12.31
N LEU A 134 18.58 -0.04 11.35
CA LEU A 134 17.30 -0.61 10.93
C LEU A 134 16.58 -1.31 12.09
N ARG A 135 17.30 -2.05 12.94
CA ARG A 135 16.73 -2.67 14.14
C ARG A 135 16.22 -1.64 15.16
N VAL A 136 16.90 -0.50 15.32
CA VAL A 136 16.43 0.57 16.21
C VAL A 136 15.14 1.20 15.70
N ILE A 137 15.01 1.39 14.39
CA ILE A 137 13.85 2.04 13.76
C ILE A 137 12.65 1.08 13.68
N PHE A 138 12.87 -0.16 13.23
CA PHE A 138 11.81 -1.11 12.89
C PHE A 138 11.66 -2.29 13.87
N GLY A 139 12.54 -2.41 14.85
CA GLY A 139 12.58 -3.53 15.78
C GLY A 139 13.06 -4.83 15.11
N GLN A 140 12.42 -5.96 15.44
CA GLN A 140 12.70 -7.27 14.81
C GLN A 140 11.90 -7.50 13.51
N ASN A 141 11.05 -6.55 13.11
CA ASN A 141 10.20 -6.68 11.93
C ASN A 141 10.96 -6.27 10.66
N ASP A 142 11.92 -7.10 10.26
CA ASP A 142 12.70 -6.87 9.04
C ASP A 142 11.84 -7.15 7.78
N GLY A 143 11.46 -6.09 7.05
CA GLY A 143 11.06 -6.21 5.65
C GLY A 143 9.68 -6.81 5.36
N ILE A 144 8.77 -6.83 6.34
CA ILE A 144 7.37 -7.23 6.13
C ILE A 144 6.55 -6.04 5.60
N ILE A 145 5.73 -6.28 4.58
CA ILE A 145 4.79 -5.30 4.04
C ILE A 145 3.68 -5.10 5.06
N PHE A 146 3.71 -3.97 5.76
CA PHE A 146 2.60 -3.48 6.54
C PHE A 146 2.37 -2.01 6.23
N PHE A 147 1.12 -1.61 6.29
CA PHE A 147 0.74 -0.21 6.40
C PHE A 147 0.32 -0.01 7.85
N ARG A 148 1.16 0.67 8.64
CA ARG A 148 0.86 0.97 10.05
C ARG A 148 0.34 2.40 10.15
N ARG A 149 -0.78 2.55 10.87
CA ARG A 149 -1.28 3.85 11.33
C ARG A 149 -0.39 4.40 12.43
#